data_AF-A0A448ZKN9-F1
#
_entry.id   AF-A0A448ZKN9-F1
#
_cell.length_a   1.000
_cell.length_b   1.000
_cell.length_c   1.000
_cell.angle_alpha   90.00
_cell.angle_beta   90.00
_cell.angle_gamma   90.00
#
_symmetry.space_group_name_H-M   'P 1'
#
loop_
_entity.id
_entity.type
_entity.pdbx_description
1 polymer ?
#
loop_
_entity_poly.entity_id
_entity_poly.type
_entity_poly.pdbx_seq_one_letter_code
_entity_poly.pdbx_strand_id
1 'polypeptide(L)'
;MARGANFIPMDQLEGRLTGEGHKIGIQTASKANMNMIRVWGGGMVPPDPFYDACDEEGILIYHDMMFVEEGGHRPFKTITISNEIRHLVRSLASHPSLLVWNGCNECEVIMGTPSEIYANFVMETVAEEDDTRPIWPSSPSKHGWKSGVRRIDSRPLPNNRNLTTWEPDAFSTHLESHGPYMRSFSHSYPGVNGLDVNFPYRNTPPELRKVNIGYDHPNQFASEFGSSTMSSFESMKGTISTKHWSLHGGGDPDDCEIDYGNKNRCKGTNIMAERNYPCDSHIRAYFGVEEEELSAVGKAAFIKQLYMCLISQTLWMKGEIESRRSQNYLGLLIWQLNEVWPTGGWGLIEYGRKTKDGSQISGGRWKPLMHLLKSSLFLDQISACGKGGMCYVRNDHFETVNFIVSFEAWDIEHVAPIRTYEYTNELEGGSIDWFDLPLDFTLETQIILIQLKVQLPSSLVPFDHRVSETIFLEDMPKRLKGLQSPVNIEILDIYETNNGDAAIILASDKLALFVLLTTRAEGIFSDNCFFLRPLENKIVILQSLEKRGTVNVEVLKATLRVEHLGLYVASAGKVNEAR
;
A
#
# COMPACT_ATOMS: atom_id res chain seq x y z
N MET A 1 8.26 -9.10 -12.18
CA MET A 1 6.89 -8.99 -11.62
C MET A 1 6.47 -7.52 -11.60
N ALA A 2 5.20 -7.21 -11.86
CA ALA A 2 4.64 -5.86 -11.69
C ALA A 2 4.36 -5.56 -10.21
N ARG A 3 4.82 -4.41 -9.72
CA ARG A 3 4.68 -3.97 -8.33
C ARG A 3 4.30 -2.50 -8.34
N GLY A 4 3.22 -2.14 -7.67
CA GLY A 4 2.68 -0.83 -7.87
C GLY A 4 1.47 -0.48 -7.03
N ALA A 5 0.81 0.58 -7.45
CA ALA A 5 -0.41 1.07 -6.85
C ALA A 5 -1.29 1.78 -7.89
N ASN A 6 -2.53 2.04 -7.48
CA ASN A 6 -3.53 2.76 -8.28
C ASN A 6 -3.43 4.26 -8.01
N PHE A 7 -3.21 5.04 -9.06
CA PHE A 7 -3.21 6.50 -9.01
C PHE A 7 -4.63 7.03 -9.17
N ILE A 8 -4.99 7.97 -8.30
CA ILE A 8 -6.25 8.72 -8.36
C ILE A 8 -5.95 10.22 -8.48
N PRO A 9 -6.94 11.09 -8.80
CA PRO A 9 -6.74 12.53 -8.76
C PRO A 9 -6.15 12.99 -7.43
N MET A 10 -5.17 13.89 -7.49
CA MET A 10 -4.44 14.33 -6.30
C MET A 10 -5.12 15.49 -5.56
N ASP A 11 -6.16 16.10 -6.13
CA ASP A 11 -6.99 17.16 -5.53
C ASP A 11 -8.43 17.05 -6.07
N GLN A 12 -9.41 17.59 -5.34
CA GLN A 12 -10.78 17.71 -5.84
C GLN A 12 -10.91 18.81 -6.89
N LEU A 13 -9.99 19.78 -6.87
CA LEU A 13 -9.94 20.90 -7.79
C LEU A 13 -8.65 20.83 -8.61
N GLU A 14 -8.80 20.37 -9.84
CA GLU A 14 -7.67 20.22 -10.78
C GLU A 14 -6.95 21.56 -11.02
N GLY A 15 -5.63 21.47 -11.22
CA GLY A 15 -4.77 22.64 -11.42
C GLY A 15 -4.30 23.34 -10.13
N ARG A 16 -4.75 22.89 -8.94
CA ARG A 16 -4.19 23.37 -7.66
C ARG A 16 -2.85 22.72 -7.31
N LEU A 17 -2.62 21.52 -7.82
CA LEU A 17 -1.31 20.87 -7.78
C LEU A 17 -0.55 21.20 -9.06
N THR A 18 0.75 21.44 -8.90
CA THR A 18 1.64 21.78 -10.01
C THR A 18 2.11 20.51 -10.72
N GLY A 19 2.60 20.64 -11.95
CA GLY A 19 3.28 19.52 -12.64
C GLY A 19 4.40 18.89 -11.81
N GLU A 20 5.10 19.69 -11.00
CA GLU A 20 6.11 19.20 -10.05
C GLU A 20 5.53 18.24 -9.01
N GLY A 21 4.30 18.48 -8.53
CA GLY A 21 3.63 17.55 -7.60
C GLY A 21 3.41 16.16 -8.21
N HIS A 22 3.06 16.08 -9.49
CA HIS A 22 2.94 14.81 -10.21
C HIS A 22 4.29 14.11 -10.35
N LYS A 23 5.34 14.85 -10.70
CA LYS A 23 6.71 14.32 -10.80
C LYS A 23 7.17 13.73 -9.47
N ILE A 24 6.99 14.46 -8.36
CA ILE A 24 7.33 13.98 -7.01
C ILE A 24 6.54 12.71 -6.67
N GLY A 25 5.26 12.63 -7.05
CA GLY A 25 4.43 11.44 -6.85
C GLY A 25 4.98 10.20 -7.55
N ILE A 26 5.41 10.33 -8.81
CA ILE A 26 6.01 9.22 -9.57
C ILE A 26 7.41 8.85 -9.05
N GLN A 27 8.25 9.84 -8.77
CA GLN A 27 9.55 9.62 -8.13
C GLN A 27 9.42 8.93 -6.77
N THR A 28 8.34 9.24 -6.04
CA THR A 28 7.99 8.58 -4.78
C THR A 28 7.65 7.10 -5.00
N ALA A 29 6.85 6.77 -6.01
CA ALA A 29 6.56 5.38 -6.37
C ALA A 29 7.84 4.62 -6.76
N SER A 30 8.68 5.22 -7.62
CA SER A 30 9.99 4.68 -8.02
C SER A 30 10.90 4.39 -6.83
N LYS A 31 11.06 5.36 -5.90
CA LYS A 31 11.82 5.20 -4.65
C LYS A 31 11.30 4.09 -3.72
N ALA A 32 10.06 3.63 -3.90
CA ALA A 32 9.46 2.52 -3.15
C ALA A 32 9.49 1.19 -3.91
N ASN A 33 10.34 1.06 -4.92
CA ASN A 33 10.51 -0.12 -5.78
C ASN A 33 9.26 -0.50 -6.58
N MET A 34 8.36 0.46 -6.81
CA MET A 34 7.27 0.27 -7.78
C MET A 34 7.85 0.36 -9.19
N ASN A 35 7.26 -0.41 -10.10
CA ASN A 35 7.58 -0.40 -11.53
C ASN A 35 6.32 -0.29 -12.40
N MET A 36 5.14 -0.15 -11.78
CA MET A 36 3.89 0.02 -12.48
C MET A 36 2.95 0.91 -11.68
N ILE A 37 2.21 1.79 -12.35
CA ILE A 37 1.10 2.55 -11.80
C ILE A 37 -0.13 2.33 -12.68
N ARG A 38 -1.27 2.09 -12.04
CA ARG A 38 -2.57 2.08 -12.74
C ARG A 38 -3.22 3.44 -12.64
N VAL A 39 -3.49 4.08 -13.78
CA VAL A 39 -4.33 5.28 -13.84
C VAL A 39 -5.78 4.83 -13.79
N TRP A 40 -6.46 5.06 -12.67
CA TRP A 40 -7.81 4.57 -12.41
C TRP A 40 -8.89 5.34 -13.19
N GLY A 41 -9.82 4.60 -13.81
CA GLY A 41 -10.79 5.13 -14.77
C GLY A 41 -11.92 6.00 -14.20
N GLY A 42 -12.14 6.02 -12.89
CA GLY A 42 -13.09 6.95 -12.27
C GLY A 42 -12.49 8.32 -11.94
N GLY A 43 -11.21 8.54 -12.28
CA GLY A 43 -10.47 9.76 -12.03
C GLY A 43 -10.48 10.70 -13.24
N MET A 44 -9.29 11.04 -13.70
CA MET A 44 -9.08 11.85 -14.90
C MET A 44 -7.80 11.42 -15.61
N VAL A 45 -7.59 11.94 -16.81
CA VAL A 45 -6.29 11.85 -17.50
C VAL A 45 -5.30 12.76 -16.76
N PRO A 46 -4.21 12.24 -16.18
CA PRO A 46 -3.15 13.06 -15.60
C PRO A 46 -2.53 14.04 -16.62
N PRO A 47 -1.84 15.10 -16.19
CA PRO A 47 -1.18 16.04 -17.10
C PRO A 47 0.16 15.47 -17.62
N ASP A 48 0.68 15.99 -18.73
CA ASP A 48 1.95 15.55 -19.37
C ASP A 48 3.12 15.31 -18.38
N PRO A 49 3.38 16.18 -17.36
CA PRO A 49 4.45 15.95 -16.39
C PRO A 49 4.36 14.62 -15.63
N PHE A 50 3.17 14.03 -15.50
CA PHE A 50 2.99 12.70 -14.91
C PHE A 50 3.56 11.62 -15.84
N TYR A 51 3.19 11.64 -17.12
CA TYR A 51 3.64 10.65 -18.10
C TYR A 51 5.12 10.80 -18.42
N ASP A 52 5.62 12.03 -18.56
CA ASP A 52 7.04 12.32 -18.72
C ASP A 52 7.85 11.74 -17.54
N ALA A 53 7.35 11.89 -16.31
CA ALA A 53 8.01 11.31 -15.15
C ALA A 53 7.98 9.78 -15.16
N CYS A 54 6.88 9.17 -15.60
CA CYS A 54 6.82 7.71 -15.75
C CYS A 54 7.82 7.21 -16.80
N ASP A 55 7.98 7.91 -17.91
CA ASP A 55 8.98 7.60 -18.94
C ASP A 55 10.42 7.73 -18.40
N GLU A 56 10.70 8.81 -17.67
CA GLU A 56 12.02 9.08 -17.08
C GLU A 56 12.39 8.08 -15.97
N GLU A 57 11.44 7.71 -15.12
CA GLU A 57 11.64 6.81 -13.97
C GLU A 57 11.47 5.32 -14.33
N GLY A 58 11.02 5.00 -15.55
CA GLY A 58 10.78 3.62 -15.97
C GLY A 58 9.57 2.96 -15.29
N ILE A 59 8.55 3.75 -14.93
CA ILE A 59 7.31 3.28 -14.33
C ILE A 59 6.30 2.95 -15.43
N LEU A 60 5.91 1.69 -15.54
CA LEU A 60 4.91 1.26 -16.52
C LEU A 60 3.52 1.78 -16.16
N ILE A 61 2.71 2.08 -17.17
CA ILE A 61 1.34 2.59 -16.97
C ILE A 61 0.34 1.55 -17.46
N TYR A 62 -0.55 1.15 -16.55
CA TYR A 62 -1.81 0.49 -16.85
C TYR A 62 -2.89 1.58 -16.91
N HIS A 63 -3.41 1.89 -18.09
CA HIS A 63 -4.26 3.06 -18.27
C HIS A 63 -5.71 2.68 -18.53
N ASP A 64 -6.59 3.02 -17.60
CA ASP A 64 -8.03 2.94 -17.84
C ASP A 64 -8.48 4.11 -18.72
N MET A 65 -9.32 3.80 -19.70
CA MET A 65 -10.26 4.79 -20.24
C MET A 65 -11.10 5.32 -19.09
N MET A 66 -11.48 6.58 -19.17
CA MET A 66 -12.16 7.30 -18.09
C MET A 66 -13.63 6.87 -17.96
N PHE A 67 -13.88 5.58 -17.73
CA PHE A 67 -15.19 4.96 -17.51
C PHE A 67 -15.13 4.06 -16.28
N VAL A 68 -16.23 4.03 -15.54
CA VAL A 68 -16.36 3.24 -14.30
C VAL A 68 -17.79 2.73 -14.14
N GLU A 69 -17.93 1.50 -13.62
CA GLU A 69 -19.26 0.95 -13.31
C GLU A 69 -19.96 1.75 -12.21
N GLU A 70 -19.27 1.99 -11.10
CA GLU A 70 -19.76 2.76 -9.97
C GLU A 70 -19.90 4.27 -10.34
N GLY A 71 -21.02 4.89 -9.97
CA GLY A 71 -21.33 6.27 -10.35
C GLY A 71 -21.89 6.44 -11.77
N GLY A 72 -21.91 5.36 -12.57
CA GLY A 72 -22.68 5.29 -13.82
C GLY A 72 -22.08 6.03 -15.01
N HIS A 73 -20.77 6.34 -14.99
CA HIS A 73 -20.11 6.98 -16.11
C HIS A 73 -19.76 5.94 -17.20
N ARG A 74 -20.77 5.63 -18.03
CA ARG A 74 -20.72 4.64 -19.10
C ARG A 74 -20.57 5.31 -20.48
N PRO A 75 -19.87 4.68 -21.43
CA PRO A 75 -19.74 5.21 -22.78
C PRO A 75 -21.08 5.17 -23.52
N PHE A 76 -21.27 6.11 -24.44
CA PHE A 76 -22.31 6.06 -25.46
C PHE A 76 -21.67 6.08 -26.83
N LYS A 77 -22.19 5.28 -27.77
CA LYS A 77 -21.70 5.24 -29.16
C LYS A 77 -22.09 6.51 -29.91
N THR A 78 -21.30 7.55 -29.69
CA THR A 78 -21.48 8.89 -30.26
C THR A 78 -20.16 9.38 -30.83
N ILE A 79 -20.22 10.36 -31.75
CA ILE A 79 -19.02 10.98 -32.29
C ILE A 79 -18.20 11.69 -31.19
N THR A 80 -18.87 12.25 -30.18
CA THR A 80 -18.20 12.92 -29.04
C THR A 80 -17.33 11.95 -28.26
N ILE A 81 -17.89 10.82 -27.81
CA ILE A 81 -17.14 9.82 -27.05
C ILE A 81 -16.06 9.16 -27.92
N SER A 82 -16.33 8.91 -29.21
CA SER A 82 -15.30 8.41 -30.12
C SER A 82 -14.13 9.40 -30.26
N ASN A 83 -14.42 10.69 -30.40
CA ASN A 83 -13.38 11.73 -30.49
C ASN A 83 -12.59 11.85 -29.17
N GLU A 84 -13.23 11.70 -28.02
CA GLU A 84 -12.57 11.69 -26.71
C GLU A 84 -11.57 10.54 -26.59
N ILE A 85 -12.01 9.31 -26.89
CA ILE A 85 -11.14 8.12 -26.88
C ILE A 85 -9.97 8.31 -27.85
N ARG A 86 -10.24 8.73 -29.09
CA ARG A 86 -9.18 8.95 -30.10
C ARG A 86 -8.21 10.04 -29.69
N HIS A 87 -8.70 11.13 -29.10
CA HIS A 87 -7.85 12.21 -28.61
C HIS A 87 -6.90 11.70 -27.53
N LEU A 88 -7.43 10.99 -26.53
CA LEU A 88 -6.66 10.40 -25.44
C LEU A 88 -5.61 9.43 -25.95
N VAL A 89 -5.97 8.51 -26.84
CA VAL A 89 -5.01 7.53 -27.39
C VAL A 89 -3.91 8.26 -28.17
N ARG A 90 -4.27 9.20 -29.05
CA ARG A 90 -3.29 9.96 -29.84
C ARG A 90 -2.37 10.83 -28.99
N SER A 91 -2.86 11.37 -27.88
CA SER A 91 -2.03 12.20 -26.99
C SER A 91 -1.05 11.37 -26.17
N LEU A 92 -1.34 10.10 -25.90
CA LEU A 92 -0.58 9.30 -24.94
C LEU A 92 0.20 8.13 -25.55
N ALA A 93 -0.18 7.64 -26.74
CA ALA A 93 0.41 6.43 -27.32
C ALA A 93 1.91 6.55 -27.65
N SER A 94 2.48 7.76 -27.66
CA SER A 94 3.93 7.97 -27.81
C SER A 94 4.73 7.72 -26.53
N HIS A 95 4.09 7.64 -25.36
CA HIS A 95 4.80 7.39 -24.10
C HIS A 95 5.24 5.92 -24.00
N PRO A 96 6.55 5.63 -23.90
CA PRO A 96 7.05 4.26 -23.74
C PRO A 96 6.64 3.63 -22.39
N SER A 97 6.36 4.43 -21.36
CA SER A 97 5.85 3.93 -20.07
C SER A 97 4.47 3.27 -20.21
N LEU A 98 3.65 3.73 -21.15
CA LEU A 98 2.32 3.16 -21.36
C LEU A 98 2.42 1.71 -21.83
N LEU A 99 1.87 0.78 -21.06
CA LEU A 99 1.94 -0.65 -21.33
C LEU A 99 0.61 -1.24 -21.79
N VAL A 100 -0.49 -0.84 -21.15
CA VAL A 100 -1.80 -1.48 -21.33
C VAL A 100 -2.87 -0.42 -21.40
N TRP A 101 -3.78 -0.58 -22.36
CA TRP A 101 -5.06 0.11 -22.38
C TRP A 101 -6.16 -0.75 -21.75
N ASN A 102 -7.01 -0.14 -20.93
CA ASN A 102 -8.14 -0.82 -20.32
C ASN A 102 -9.43 -0.03 -20.55
N GLY A 103 -10.52 -0.70 -20.90
CA GLY A 103 -11.75 -0.04 -21.35
C GLY A 103 -12.61 0.55 -20.22
N CYS A 104 -12.49 0.06 -18.99
CA CYS A 104 -13.29 0.53 -17.85
C CYS A 104 -12.78 -0.01 -16.49
N ASN A 105 -12.98 0.73 -15.41
CA ASN A 105 -12.94 0.22 -14.04
C ASN A 105 -14.22 -0.52 -13.62
N GLU A 106 -14.06 -1.78 -13.21
CA GLU A 106 -15.07 -2.67 -12.62
C GLU A 106 -16.32 -2.91 -13.48
N CYS A 107 -16.23 -2.74 -14.81
CA CYS A 107 -17.34 -3.05 -15.70
C CYS A 107 -17.40 -4.53 -16.04
N GLU A 108 -18.53 -5.18 -15.74
CA GLU A 108 -18.78 -6.53 -16.24
C GLU A 108 -19.09 -6.49 -17.75
N VAL A 109 -18.26 -7.13 -18.57
CA VAL A 109 -18.40 -7.13 -20.04
C VAL A 109 -18.98 -8.45 -20.52
N ILE A 110 -20.27 -8.42 -20.86
CA ILE A 110 -21.04 -9.58 -21.34
C ILE A 110 -21.55 -9.28 -22.74
N MET A 111 -21.12 -10.11 -23.69
CA MET A 111 -21.47 -9.97 -25.11
C MET A 111 -22.95 -10.26 -25.34
N GLY A 112 -23.61 -9.48 -26.20
CA GLY A 112 -25.06 -9.53 -26.42
C GLY A 112 -25.88 -8.76 -25.38
N THR A 113 -25.23 -8.13 -24.39
CA THR A 113 -25.86 -7.20 -23.43
C THR A 113 -25.38 -5.77 -23.68
N PRO A 114 -26.01 -4.74 -23.08
CA PRO A 114 -25.52 -3.37 -23.20
C PRO A 114 -24.06 -3.15 -22.79
N SER A 115 -23.46 -4.00 -21.95
CA SER A 115 -22.05 -3.86 -21.54
C SER A 115 -21.06 -4.34 -22.60
N GLU A 116 -21.51 -4.93 -23.70
CA GLU A 116 -20.62 -5.25 -24.83
C GLU A 116 -19.98 -4.00 -25.46
N ILE A 117 -20.50 -2.80 -25.17
CA ILE A 117 -19.99 -1.53 -25.65
C ILE A 117 -18.53 -1.27 -25.25
N TYR A 118 -18.07 -1.78 -24.11
CA TYR A 118 -16.67 -1.66 -23.70
C TYR A 118 -15.75 -2.44 -24.65
N ALA A 119 -16.24 -3.53 -25.24
CA ALA A 119 -15.50 -4.33 -26.21
C ALA A 119 -15.71 -3.84 -27.66
N ASN A 120 -16.96 -3.78 -28.12
CA ASN A 120 -17.33 -3.49 -29.51
C ASN A 120 -17.33 -2.00 -29.89
N PHE A 121 -16.99 -1.11 -28.97
CA PHE A 121 -16.87 0.31 -29.27
C PHE A 121 -15.62 0.92 -28.64
N VAL A 122 -15.42 0.77 -27.33
CA VAL A 122 -14.25 1.37 -26.66
C VAL A 122 -12.96 0.71 -27.14
N MET A 123 -12.82 -0.63 -26.98
CA MET A 123 -11.61 -1.32 -27.43
C MET A 123 -11.40 -1.23 -28.95
N GLU A 124 -12.45 -1.36 -29.76
CA GLU A 124 -12.33 -1.21 -31.22
C GLU A 124 -11.80 0.19 -31.59
N THR A 125 -12.33 1.26 -30.97
CA THR A 125 -11.85 2.63 -31.22
C THR A 125 -10.39 2.81 -30.81
N VAL A 126 -9.96 2.21 -29.70
CA VAL A 126 -8.55 2.23 -29.26
C VAL A 126 -7.66 1.46 -30.25
N ALA A 127 -8.09 0.27 -30.68
CA ALA A 127 -7.32 -0.58 -31.59
C ALA A 127 -7.14 0.02 -33.00
N GLU A 128 -8.04 0.93 -33.40
CA GLU A 128 -7.90 1.72 -34.64
C GLU A 128 -6.81 2.82 -34.54
N GLU A 129 -6.48 3.27 -33.33
CA GLU A 129 -5.53 4.37 -33.08
C GLU A 129 -4.16 3.89 -32.58
N ASP A 130 -4.10 2.79 -31.84
CA ASP A 130 -2.86 2.20 -31.32
C ASP A 130 -2.81 0.70 -31.60
N ASP A 131 -1.87 0.32 -32.47
CA ASP A 131 -1.61 -1.05 -32.86
C ASP A 131 -0.38 -1.67 -32.17
N THR A 132 0.15 -1.02 -31.13
CA THR A 132 1.41 -1.41 -30.48
C THR A 132 1.22 -2.05 -29.11
N ARG A 133 0.04 -1.92 -28.48
CA ARG A 133 -0.20 -2.32 -27.09
C ARG A 133 -1.38 -3.28 -26.90
N PRO A 134 -1.38 -4.06 -25.81
CA PRO A 134 -2.54 -4.84 -25.41
C PRO A 134 -3.70 -3.97 -24.92
N ILE A 135 -4.91 -4.46 -25.13
CA ILE A 135 -6.15 -3.80 -24.73
C ILE A 135 -7.04 -4.78 -23.95
N TRP A 136 -7.55 -4.35 -22.79
CA TRP A 136 -8.55 -5.07 -22.01
C TRP A 136 -9.90 -4.35 -22.02
N PRO A 137 -11.02 -5.09 -21.92
CA PRO A 137 -12.35 -4.48 -21.90
C PRO A 137 -12.67 -3.82 -20.55
N SER A 138 -12.16 -4.38 -19.44
CA SER A 138 -12.31 -3.85 -18.10
C SER A 138 -11.29 -4.44 -17.12
N SER A 139 -11.01 -3.72 -16.03
CA SER A 139 -10.25 -4.14 -14.85
C SER A 139 -11.23 -4.31 -13.70
N PRO A 140 -11.44 -5.52 -13.14
CA PRO A 140 -10.70 -6.73 -13.45
C PRO A 140 -11.24 -7.47 -14.67
N SER A 141 -10.35 -7.92 -15.56
CA SER A 141 -10.65 -8.88 -16.62
C SER A 141 -10.62 -10.31 -16.09
N LYS A 142 -11.52 -10.61 -15.13
CA LYS A 142 -11.51 -11.84 -14.32
C LYS A 142 -11.31 -13.14 -15.11
N HIS A 143 -12.01 -13.25 -16.24
CA HIS A 143 -12.08 -14.47 -17.04
C HIS A 143 -11.24 -14.39 -18.32
N GLY A 144 -10.71 -13.21 -18.66
CA GLY A 144 -10.07 -12.95 -19.94
C GLY A 144 -10.96 -13.31 -21.15
N TRP A 145 -10.32 -13.47 -22.31
CA TRP A 145 -10.99 -13.76 -23.57
C TRP A 145 -10.94 -15.25 -23.94
N LYS A 146 -12.07 -15.79 -24.41
CA LYS A 146 -12.18 -17.13 -25.01
C LYS A 146 -11.92 -17.12 -26.52
N SER A 147 -12.46 -16.14 -27.24
CA SER A 147 -12.23 -15.94 -28.67
C SER A 147 -12.52 -14.50 -29.11
N GLY A 148 -12.26 -14.20 -30.40
CA GLY A 148 -12.55 -12.89 -31.01
C GLY A 148 -11.44 -11.86 -30.86
N VAL A 149 -10.41 -12.17 -30.07
CA VAL A 149 -9.19 -11.36 -29.91
C VAL A 149 -7.94 -12.09 -30.39
N ARG A 150 -6.89 -11.35 -30.67
CA ARG A 150 -5.54 -11.89 -30.87
C ARG A 150 -5.00 -12.40 -29.54
N ARG A 151 -4.38 -13.58 -29.54
CA ARG A 151 -3.89 -14.22 -28.31
C ARG A 151 -2.73 -13.48 -27.64
N ILE A 152 -1.95 -12.72 -28.40
CA ILE A 152 -0.72 -12.09 -27.88
C ILE A 152 -1.00 -10.77 -27.14
N ASP A 153 -2.01 -10.02 -27.58
CA ASP A 153 -2.25 -8.66 -27.10
C ASP A 153 -3.73 -8.31 -26.92
N SER A 154 -4.62 -9.31 -26.93
CA SER A 154 -6.06 -9.13 -26.64
C SER A 154 -6.79 -8.14 -27.55
N ARG A 155 -6.19 -7.71 -28.68
CA ARG A 155 -6.85 -6.80 -29.62
C ARG A 155 -7.96 -7.51 -30.41
N PRO A 156 -9.10 -6.84 -30.68
CA PRO A 156 -10.18 -7.42 -31.49
C PRO A 156 -9.69 -7.85 -32.89
N LEU A 157 -10.19 -8.99 -33.38
CA LEU A 157 -9.86 -9.47 -34.72
C LEU A 157 -10.61 -8.64 -35.78
N PRO A 158 -9.95 -8.17 -36.86
CA PRO A 158 -10.56 -7.27 -37.86
C PRO A 158 -11.83 -7.77 -38.54
N ASN A 159 -12.11 -9.10 -38.51
CA ASN A 159 -13.21 -9.74 -39.23
C ASN A 159 -13.93 -10.87 -38.45
N ASN A 160 -13.63 -11.10 -37.17
CA ASN A 160 -14.24 -12.18 -36.37
C ASN A 160 -14.76 -11.65 -35.03
N ARG A 161 -15.98 -11.11 -35.06
CA ARG A 161 -16.62 -10.39 -33.95
C ARG A 161 -17.29 -11.28 -32.91
N ASN A 162 -17.11 -12.60 -32.96
CA ASN A 162 -17.52 -13.46 -31.86
C ASN A 162 -16.51 -13.33 -30.71
N LEU A 163 -16.39 -12.10 -30.19
CA LEU A 163 -15.83 -11.84 -28.88
C LEU A 163 -16.67 -12.64 -27.89
N THR A 164 -16.00 -13.45 -27.11
CA THR A 164 -16.63 -14.20 -26.02
C THR A 164 -15.62 -14.25 -24.89
N THR A 165 -16.06 -13.99 -23.69
CA THR A 165 -15.30 -14.24 -22.46
C THR A 165 -15.46 -15.70 -22.07
N TRP A 166 -14.62 -16.18 -21.16
CA TRP A 166 -14.86 -17.47 -20.53
C TRP A 166 -16.01 -17.37 -19.53
N GLU A 167 -16.78 -18.45 -19.37
CA GLU A 167 -17.84 -18.52 -18.36
C GLU A 167 -17.24 -18.33 -16.95
N PRO A 168 -17.99 -17.75 -16.00
CA PRO A 168 -17.45 -17.42 -14.69
C PRO A 168 -16.83 -18.59 -13.91
N ASP A 169 -17.30 -19.81 -14.16
CA ASP A 169 -16.89 -21.06 -13.52
C ASP A 169 -15.85 -21.87 -14.32
N ALA A 170 -15.43 -21.37 -15.48
CA ALA A 170 -14.52 -22.09 -16.37
C ALA A 170 -13.11 -22.33 -15.77
N PHE A 171 -12.72 -21.52 -14.78
CA PHE A 171 -11.43 -21.64 -14.10
C PHE A 171 -11.62 -21.49 -12.58
N SER A 172 -10.86 -22.28 -11.82
CA SER A 172 -10.79 -22.14 -10.36
C SER A 172 -10.05 -20.88 -9.90
N THR A 173 -9.37 -20.17 -10.81
CA THR A 173 -8.55 -18.98 -10.54
C THR A 173 -8.80 -17.90 -11.59
N HIS A 174 -9.00 -16.66 -11.17
CA HIS A 174 -9.17 -15.51 -12.05
C HIS A 174 -7.81 -15.01 -12.58
N LEU A 175 -7.77 -14.56 -13.84
CA LEU A 175 -6.56 -13.98 -14.44
C LEU A 175 -6.18 -12.65 -13.75
N GLU A 176 -7.19 -11.82 -13.54
CA GLU A 176 -7.09 -10.54 -12.87
C GLU A 176 -8.10 -10.48 -11.72
N SER A 177 -7.70 -9.93 -10.58
CA SER A 177 -8.57 -9.80 -9.40
C SER A 177 -8.51 -8.42 -8.78
N HIS A 178 -9.68 -8.01 -8.31
CA HIS A 178 -9.85 -6.92 -7.35
C HIS A 178 -10.10 -7.53 -5.96
N GLY A 179 -9.61 -6.85 -4.94
CA GLY A 179 -9.74 -7.25 -3.55
C GLY A 179 -8.79 -8.39 -3.14
N PRO A 180 -8.81 -8.77 -1.84
CA PRO A 180 -9.76 -8.28 -0.86
C PRO A 180 -9.47 -6.82 -0.49
N TYR A 181 -10.53 -6.12 -0.10
CA TYR A 181 -10.42 -4.80 0.52
C TYR A 181 -10.76 -4.95 1.99
N MET A 182 -9.78 -4.71 2.86
CA MET A 182 -10.05 -4.59 4.29
C MET A 182 -10.73 -3.25 4.53
N ARG A 183 -11.99 -3.33 4.95
CA ARG A 183 -12.85 -2.21 5.37
C ARG A 183 -13.77 -2.71 6.48
N SER A 184 -14.26 -1.83 7.35
CA SER A 184 -15.36 -2.20 8.27
C SER A 184 -16.55 -2.71 7.45
N PHE A 185 -17.20 -3.79 7.89
CA PHE A 185 -18.09 -4.62 7.06
C PHE A 185 -19.29 -3.84 6.50
N SER A 186 -19.39 -3.80 5.17
CA SER A 186 -20.63 -3.84 4.37
C SER A 186 -20.23 -3.80 2.88
N HIS A 187 -21.16 -4.11 1.98
CA HIS A 187 -21.03 -3.88 0.54
C HIS A 187 -21.06 -2.38 0.19
N SER A 188 -20.79 -1.54 1.18
CA SER A 188 -20.93 -0.10 1.17
C SER A 188 -19.87 0.49 2.13
N TYR A 189 -19.64 1.80 2.08
CA TYR A 189 -18.54 2.45 2.80
C TYR A 189 -19.06 3.01 4.14
N PRO A 190 -18.99 2.28 5.26
CA PRO A 190 -19.57 2.74 6.51
C PRO A 190 -18.94 4.06 6.96
N GLY A 191 -19.74 4.88 7.61
CA GLY A 191 -19.25 6.05 8.33
C GLY A 191 -18.32 5.66 9.46
N VAL A 192 -17.44 6.58 9.87
CA VAL A 192 -16.68 6.40 11.12
C VAL A 192 -17.65 6.35 12.30
N ASN A 193 -17.39 5.45 13.26
CA ASN A 193 -18.23 5.22 14.44
C ASN A 193 -19.61 4.60 14.11
N GLY A 194 -19.68 3.64 13.17
CA GLY A 194 -20.90 2.89 12.83
C GLY A 194 -21.06 1.56 13.59
N LEU A 195 -22.29 1.06 13.70
CA LEU A 195 -22.70 -0.08 14.56
C LEU A 195 -22.25 -1.50 14.14
N ASP A 196 -21.36 -1.68 13.16
CA ASP A 196 -20.98 -3.02 12.67
C ASP A 196 -19.49 -3.34 12.84
N VAL A 197 -19.20 -4.28 13.74
CA VAL A 197 -17.86 -4.65 14.24
C VAL A 197 -17.35 -5.99 13.69
N ASN A 198 -18.06 -6.61 12.74
CA ASN A 198 -17.64 -7.92 12.24
C ASN A 198 -16.39 -7.83 11.35
N PHE A 199 -15.31 -8.46 11.82
CA PHE A 199 -13.99 -8.46 11.21
C PHE A 199 -13.60 -9.87 10.71
N PRO A 200 -13.88 -10.22 9.43
CA PRO A 200 -13.65 -11.58 8.95
C PRO A 200 -12.19 -11.90 8.55
N TYR A 201 -11.30 -10.91 8.35
CA TYR A 201 -10.01 -11.14 7.70
C TYR A 201 -8.79 -10.84 8.60
N ARG A 202 -8.42 -11.80 9.46
CA ARG A 202 -7.17 -11.72 10.23
C ARG A 202 -6.02 -12.30 9.41
N ASN A 203 -4.97 -11.52 9.15
CA ASN A 203 -3.85 -11.95 8.30
C ASN A 203 -2.47 -11.81 8.98
N THR A 204 -2.43 -11.93 10.32
CA THR A 204 -1.17 -11.94 11.08
C THR A 204 -1.22 -13.05 12.14
N PRO A 205 -0.33 -14.05 12.06
CA PRO A 205 0.58 -14.34 10.94
C PRO A 205 -0.21 -14.73 9.67
N PRO A 206 0.36 -14.55 8.47
CA PRO A 206 -0.33 -14.93 7.24
C PRO A 206 -0.47 -16.45 7.13
N GLU A 207 -1.55 -16.90 6.49
CA GLU A 207 -1.69 -18.29 6.07
C GLU A 207 -0.98 -18.48 4.72
N LEU A 208 0.10 -19.24 4.76
CA LEU A 208 0.87 -19.60 3.58
C LEU A 208 0.44 -20.98 3.07
N ARG A 209 0.57 -21.21 1.76
CA ARG A 209 0.28 -22.50 1.12
C ARG A 209 1.36 -22.79 0.10
N LYS A 210 1.92 -24.00 0.14
CA LYS A 210 2.84 -24.47 -0.90
C LYS A 210 2.06 -24.64 -2.20
N VAL A 211 2.38 -23.84 -3.20
CA VAL A 211 1.80 -23.92 -4.53
C VAL A 211 2.90 -23.97 -5.57
N ASN A 212 2.63 -24.63 -6.68
CA ASN A 212 3.55 -24.61 -7.82
C ASN A 212 3.44 -23.26 -8.52
N ILE A 213 4.60 -22.69 -8.89
CA ILE A 213 4.72 -21.40 -9.56
C ILE A 213 5.61 -21.53 -10.80
N GLY A 214 5.61 -20.51 -11.64
CA GLY A 214 6.41 -20.46 -12.87
C GLY A 214 5.54 -20.46 -14.13
N TYR A 215 6.21 -20.53 -15.28
CA TYR A 215 5.61 -20.33 -16.60
C TYR A 215 4.57 -21.41 -16.98
N ASP A 216 4.70 -22.62 -16.44
CA ASP A 216 3.79 -23.74 -16.73
C ASP A 216 2.52 -23.72 -15.86
N HIS A 217 2.38 -22.74 -14.97
CA HIS A 217 1.24 -22.62 -14.06
C HIS A 217 0.41 -21.36 -14.36
N PRO A 218 -0.91 -21.39 -14.13
CA PRO A 218 -1.76 -20.20 -14.28
C PRO A 218 -1.24 -19.05 -13.43
N ASN A 219 -1.05 -17.89 -14.03
CA ASN A 219 -0.65 -16.68 -13.33
C ASN A 219 -1.86 -15.86 -12.89
N GLN A 220 -1.66 -15.04 -11.86
CA GLN A 220 -2.66 -14.09 -11.38
C GLN A 220 -2.09 -12.67 -11.38
N PHE A 221 -2.96 -11.68 -11.57
CA PHE A 221 -2.65 -10.27 -11.46
C PHE A 221 -3.64 -9.62 -10.50
N ALA A 222 -3.16 -9.01 -9.42
CA ALA A 222 -4.00 -8.22 -8.53
C ALA A 222 -3.92 -6.77 -8.96
N SER A 223 -4.91 -6.28 -9.71
CA SER A 223 -4.93 -4.87 -10.15
C SER A 223 -5.48 -3.93 -9.06
N GLU A 224 -6.17 -4.49 -8.07
CA GLU A 224 -6.55 -3.77 -6.86
C GLU A 224 -6.65 -4.69 -5.65
N PHE A 225 -6.15 -4.23 -4.50
CA PHE A 225 -6.41 -4.76 -3.16
C PHE A 225 -5.88 -3.74 -2.15
N GLY A 226 -6.50 -3.64 -0.98
CA GLY A 226 -6.14 -2.55 -0.06
C GLY A 226 -6.75 -2.68 1.32
N SER A 227 -6.28 -1.84 2.23
CA SER A 227 -6.85 -1.69 3.58
C SER A 227 -7.08 -0.21 3.86
N SER A 228 -8.22 0.11 4.47
CA SER A 228 -8.48 1.49 4.88
C SER A 228 -7.50 1.92 5.97
N THR A 229 -7.21 3.22 5.99
CA THR A 229 -6.38 3.87 6.99
C THR A 229 -6.73 5.36 7.07
N MET A 230 -6.23 6.03 8.10
CA MET A 230 -6.24 7.49 8.23
C MET A 230 -4.87 8.08 7.88
N SER A 231 -4.84 9.38 7.58
CA SER A 231 -3.59 10.15 7.50
C SER A 231 -3.07 10.51 8.89
N SER A 232 -1.79 10.90 8.99
CA SER A 232 -1.19 11.37 10.25
C SER A 232 -1.92 12.56 10.87
N PHE A 233 -1.67 12.77 12.16
CA PHE A 233 -2.20 13.92 12.90
C PHE A 233 -1.82 15.24 12.22
N GLU A 234 -0.58 15.36 11.73
CA GLU A 234 -0.07 16.53 11.00
C GLU A 234 -0.97 16.91 9.84
N SER A 235 -1.44 15.90 9.10
CA SER A 235 -2.31 16.07 7.96
C SER A 235 -3.77 16.32 8.36
N MET A 236 -4.26 15.61 9.36
CA MET A 236 -5.67 15.66 9.76
C MET A 236 -6.03 16.90 10.60
N LYS A 237 -5.10 17.43 11.41
CA LYS A 237 -5.37 18.48 12.41
C LYS A 237 -6.01 19.74 11.83
N GLY A 238 -5.74 20.06 10.55
CA GLY A 238 -6.25 21.27 9.88
C GLY A 238 -7.68 21.13 9.36
N THR A 239 -8.22 19.91 9.33
CA THR A 239 -9.56 19.61 8.80
C THR A 239 -10.59 19.34 9.90
N ILE A 240 -10.17 19.31 11.16
CA ILE A 240 -11.00 18.96 12.31
C ILE A 240 -10.72 19.93 13.46
N SER A 241 -11.77 20.44 14.10
CA SER A 241 -11.67 21.31 15.28
C SER A 241 -11.01 20.58 16.45
N THR A 242 -10.26 21.31 17.29
CA THR A 242 -9.53 20.74 18.44
C THR A 242 -10.41 19.96 19.42
N LYS A 243 -11.67 20.37 19.60
CA LYS A 243 -12.66 19.68 20.44
C LYS A 243 -13.16 18.34 19.86
N HIS A 244 -12.76 18.02 18.64
CA HIS A 244 -13.12 16.79 17.95
C HIS A 244 -11.88 16.01 17.46
N TRP A 245 -10.69 16.31 18.01
CA TRP A 245 -9.49 15.50 17.76
C TRP A 245 -9.65 14.13 18.41
N SER A 246 -10.30 13.24 17.69
CA SER A 246 -10.65 11.87 18.06
C SER A 246 -11.02 11.14 16.77
N LEU A 247 -10.73 9.85 16.70
CA LEU A 247 -11.15 9.01 15.58
C LEU A 247 -12.67 9.04 15.42
N HIS A 248 -13.42 9.00 16.52
CA HIS A 248 -14.89 9.06 16.52
C HIS A 248 -15.44 10.47 16.77
N GLY A 249 -14.59 11.51 16.76
CA GLY A 249 -15.02 12.90 16.91
C GLY A 249 -15.53 13.30 18.30
N GLY A 250 -15.54 12.38 19.27
CA GLY A 250 -15.97 12.62 20.65
C GLY A 250 -17.49 12.76 20.85
N GLY A 251 -18.28 12.27 19.90
CA GLY A 251 -19.74 12.24 19.98
C GLY A 251 -20.29 10.83 19.81
N ASP A 252 -21.57 10.65 20.14
CA ASP A 252 -22.29 9.39 19.93
C ASP A 252 -22.22 8.95 18.45
N PRO A 253 -22.35 7.64 18.16
CA PRO A 253 -22.45 7.15 16.79
C PRO A 253 -23.71 7.71 16.10
N ASP A 254 -23.57 8.10 14.82
CA ASP A 254 -24.70 8.52 14.00
C ASP A 254 -25.39 7.30 13.36
N ASP A 255 -26.70 7.41 13.12
CA ASP A 255 -27.46 6.43 12.35
C ASP A 255 -27.25 6.67 10.85
N CYS A 256 -26.36 5.90 10.23
CA CYS A 256 -26.00 6.06 8.82
C CYS A 256 -26.73 5.04 7.93
N GLU A 257 -27.57 5.55 7.02
CA GLU A 257 -28.08 4.78 5.89
C GLU A 257 -27.02 4.80 4.78
N ILE A 258 -26.65 3.61 4.32
CA ILE A 258 -25.63 3.46 3.27
C ILE A 258 -26.29 2.97 1.99
N ASP A 259 -26.25 3.80 0.95
CA ASP A 259 -26.73 3.45 -0.39
C ASP A 259 -25.56 2.87 -1.23
N TYR A 260 -25.89 2.03 -2.21
CA TYR A 260 -24.95 1.55 -3.24
C TYR A 260 -24.54 2.77 -4.10
N GLY A 261 -23.46 3.46 -3.71
CA GLY A 261 -22.94 4.64 -4.43
C GLY A 261 -22.35 5.75 -3.54
N ASN A 262 -21.79 5.39 -2.39
CA ASN A 262 -20.85 6.24 -1.62
C ASN A 262 -21.45 7.49 -0.97
N LYS A 263 -22.78 7.55 -0.84
CA LYS A 263 -23.46 8.60 -0.09
C LYS A 263 -23.85 8.06 1.28
N ASN A 264 -22.97 8.27 2.25
CA ASN A 264 -23.33 8.13 3.65
C ASN A 264 -24.37 9.20 3.99
N ARG A 265 -25.59 8.78 4.31
CA ARG A 265 -26.62 9.67 4.86
C ARG A 265 -26.74 9.37 6.33
N CYS A 266 -26.01 10.14 7.13
CA CYS A 266 -25.98 9.99 8.57
C CYS A 266 -26.99 10.92 9.23
N LYS A 267 -27.74 10.39 10.18
CA LYS A 267 -28.62 11.15 11.07
C LYS A 267 -27.96 11.21 12.44
N GLY A 268 -27.50 12.40 12.80
CA GLY A 268 -26.90 12.67 14.10
C GLY A 268 -26.06 13.94 14.03
N THR A 269 -25.08 14.04 14.92
CA THR A 269 -24.24 15.25 15.07
C THR A 269 -22.75 14.93 15.11
N ASN A 270 -22.38 13.67 14.86
CA ASN A 270 -21.00 13.25 14.87
C ASN A 270 -20.29 13.76 13.61
N ILE A 271 -19.33 14.66 13.83
CA ILE A 271 -18.57 15.30 12.75
C ILE A 271 -17.69 14.33 11.95
N MET A 272 -17.45 13.13 12.46
CA MET A 272 -16.67 12.08 11.79
C MET A 272 -17.55 11.08 11.05
N ALA A 273 -18.87 11.05 11.28
CA ALA A 273 -19.76 10.03 10.73
C ALA A 273 -19.81 10.00 9.19
N GLU A 274 -19.73 11.16 8.54
CA GLU A 274 -19.72 11.22 7.06
C GLU A 274 -18.33 11.00 6.45
N ARG A 275 -17.29 10.79 7.25
CA ARG A 275 -15.98 10.40 6.71
C ARG A 275 -16.01 8.92 6.35
N ASN A 276 -15.58 8.61 5.13
CA ASN A 276 -15.45 7.25 4.66
C ASN A 276 -14.18 6.58 5.22
N TYR A 277 -14.13 5.26 5.07
CA TYR A 277 -12.95 4.41 5.30
C TYR A 277 -12.49 4.37 6.76
N PRO A 278 -13.37 3.99 7.69
CA PRO A 278 -13.00 3.84 9.08
C PRO A 278 -11.97 2.71 9.25
N CYS A 279 -11.17 2.82 10.31
CA CYS A 279 -10.18 1.82 10.72
C CYS A 279 -10.36 1.37 12.19
N ASP A 280 -11.47 1.76 12.82
CA ASP A 280 -11.85 1.38 14.17
C ASP A 280 -11.86 -0.15 14.35
N SER A 281 -12.50 -0.88 13.42
CA SER A 281 -12.51 -2.34 13.40
C SER A 281 -11.12 -2.96 13.33
N HIS A 282 -10.20 -2.30 12.63
CA HIS A 282 -8.82 -2.74 12.46
C HIS A 282 -8.07 -2.57 13.79
N ILE A 283 -8.26 -1.42 14.44
CA ILE A 283 -7.68 -1.12 15.73
C ILE A 283 -8.17 -2.15 16.78
N ARG A 284 -9.48 -2.41 16.86
CA ARG A 284 -10.04 -3.43 17.76
C ARG A 284 -9.48 -4.83 17.47
N ALA A 285 -9.31 -5.18 16.19
CA ALA A 285 -8.79 -6.49 15.78
C ALA A 285 -7.33 -6.70 16.23
N TYR A 286 -6.44 -5.75 15.96
CA TYR A 286 -5.01 -5.86 16.23
C TYR A 286 -4.61 -5.51 17.67
N PHE A 287 -5.28 -4.52 18.27
CA PHE A 287 -4.87 -3.93 19.55
C PHE A 287 -5.86 -4.19 20.70
N GLY A 288 -7.11 -4.56 20.41
CA GLY A 288 -8.10 -4.86 21.45
C GLY A 288 -8.53 -3.63 22.25
N VAL A 289 -8.60 -2.47 21.59
CA VAL A 289 -9.00 -1.20 22.17
C VAL A 289 -10.52 -1.11 22.29
N GLU A 290 -11.00 -0.57 23.40
CA GLU A 290 -12.43 -0.36 23.68
C GLU A 290 -12.95 0.95 23.08
N GLU A 291 -14.28 1.08 23.03
CA GLU A 291 -14.97 2.21 22.41
C GLU A 291 -14.62 3.57 23.04
N GLU A 292 -14.46 3.62 24.37
CA GLU A 292 -14.14 4.85 25.09
C GLU A 292 -12.79 5.44 24.66
N GLU A 293 -11.83 4.57 24.33
CA GLU A 293 -10.51 5.01 23.89
C GLU A 293 -10.53 5.49 22.43
N LEU A 294 -11.35 4.90 21.56
CA LEU A 294 -11.53 5.38 20.19
C LEU A 294 -12.32 6.71 20.14
N SER A 295 -13.17 6.92 21.14
CA SER A 295 -13.93 8.16 21.33
C SER A 295 -13.18 9.24 22.09
N ALA A 296 -12.09 8.92 22.79
CA ALA A 296 -11.30 9.88 23.56
C ALA A 296 -10.84 11.08 22.72
N VAL A 297 -11.08 12.28 23.26
CA VAL A 297 -10.76 13.56 22.60
C VAL A 297 -9.47 14.14 23.14
N GLY A 298 -8.61 14.59 22.23
CA GLY A 298 -7.40 15.34 22.54
C GLY A 298 -6.26 15.00 21.60
N LYS A 299 -5.24 15.86 21.57
CA LYS A 299 -4.09 15.67 20.68
C LYS A 299 -3.42 14.29 20.89
N ALA A 300 -3.17 13.91 22.14
CA ALA A 300 -2.49 12.65 22.45
C ALA A 300 -3.36 11.44 22.08
N ALA A 301 -4.66 11.47 22.39
CA ALA A 301 -5.60 10.42 22.02
C ALA A 301 -5.68 10.25 20.50
N PHE A 302 -5.80 11.36 19.77
CA PHE A 302 -5.90 11.30 18.31
C PHE A 302 -4.62 10.80 17.64
N ILE A 303 -3.45 11.23 18.12
CA ILE A 303 -2.16 10.69 17.65
C ILE A 303 -2.11 9.17 17.86
N LYS A 304 -2.44 8.69 19.06
CA LYS A 304 -2.47 7.25 19.38
C LYS A 304 -3.41 6.46 18.46
N GLN A 305 -4.64 6.94 18.28
CA GLN A 305 -5.64 6.29 17.42
C GLN A 305 -5.17 6.25 15.96
N LEU A 306 -4.61 7.35 15.44
CA LEU A 306 -4.10 7.41 14.07
C LEU A 306 -2.87 6.52 13.87
N TYR A 307 -1.96 6.44 14.84
CA TYR A 307 -0.85 5.49 14.81
C TYR A 307 -1.36 4.05 14.70
N MET A 308 -2.29 3.64 15.57
CA MET A 308 -2.84 2.29 15.53
C MET A 308 -3.54 1.98 14.20
N CYS A 309 -4.24 2.97 13.65
CA CYS A 309 -4.85 2.90 12.32
C CYS A 309 -3.79 2.61 11.24
N LEU A 310 -2.73 3.42 11.17
CA LEU A 310 -1.62 3.27 10.20
C LEU A 310 -0.90 1.93 10.32
N ILE A 311 -0.64 1.46 11.55
CA ILE A 311 0.01 0.17 11.78
C ILE A 311 -0.92 -1.00 11.46
N SER A 312 -2.22 -0.89 11.74
CA SER A 312 -3.19 -1.95 11.39
C SER A 312 -3.28 -2.18 9.88
N GLN A 313 -3.28 -1.10 9.07
CA GLN A 313 -3.20 -1.18 7.62
C GLN A 313 -1.90 -1.87 7.19
N THR A 314 -0.78 -1.47 7.79
CA THR A 314 0.55 -1.99 7.46
C THR A 314 0.64 -3.49 7.73
N LEU A 315 0.20 -3.95 8.91
CA LEU A 315 0.25 -5.36 9.29
C LEU A 315 -0.62 -6.24 8.40
N TRP A 316 -1.83 -5.78 8.08
CA TRP A 316 -2.72 -6.56 7.21
C TRP A 316 -2.19 -6.64 5.78
N MET A 317 -1.81 -5.49 5.20
CA MET A 317 -1.27 -5.43 3.84
C MET A 317 0.04 -6.22 3.72
N LYS A 318 0.88 -6.23 4.75
CA LYS A 318 2.06 -7.09 4.83
C LYS A 318 1.68 -8.56 4.64
N GLY A 319 0.75 -9.07 5.45
CA GLY A 319 0.30 -10.46 5.36
C GLY A 319 -0.32 -10.80 4.00
N GLU A 320 -1.11 -9.90 3.42
CA GLU A 320 -1.71 -10.09 2.09
C GLU A 320 -0.66 -10.17 0.99
N ILE A 321 0.31 -9.25 1.01
CA ILE A 321 1.39 -9.24 0.03
C ILE A 321 2.25 -10.50 0.21
N GLU A 322 2.66 -10.84 1.43
CA GLU A 322 3.45 -12.06 1.70
C GLU A 322 2.72 -13.34 1.26
N SER A 323 1.40 -13.44 1.46
CA SER A 323 0.61 -14.58 1.00
C SER A 323 0.54 -14.64 -0.53
N ARG A 324 0.32 -13.53 -1.22
CA ARG A 324 0.30 -13.48 -2.70
C ARG A 324 1.66 -13.73 -3.31
N ARG A 325 2.72 -13.22 -2.68
CA ARG A 325 4.12 -13.44 -3.06
C ARG A 325 4.52 -14.92 -2.92
N SER A 326 3.85 -15.69 -2.07
CA SER A 326 4.02 -17.14 -2.01
C SER A 326 3.34 -17.93 -3.14
N GLN A 327 2.59 -17.25 -4.02
CA GLN A 327 1.80 -17.84 -5.09
C GLN A 327 2.21 -17.30 -6.47
N ASN A 328 1.63 -17.84 -7.56
CA ASN A 328 1.99 -17.46 -8.94
C ASN A 328 1.41 -16.10 -9.38
N TYR A 329 1.50 -15.07 -8.53
CA TYR A 329 1.18 -13.69 -8.88
C TYR A 329 2.32 -13.07 -9.68
N LEU A 330 1.98 -12.45 -10.82
CA LEU A 330 2.89 -11.69 -11.68
C LEU A 330 2.65 -10.17 -11.62
N GLY A 331 1.63 -9.73 -10.88
CA GLY A 331 1.39 -8.33 -10.61
C GLY A 331 0.62 -8.09 -9.32
N LEU A 332 1.04 -7.06 -8.58
CA LEU A 332 0.39 -6.55 -7.38
C LEU A 332 0.31 -5.03 -7.45
N LEU A 333 -0.89 -4.50 -7.66
CA LEU A 333 -1.20 -3.08 -7.63
C LEU A 333 -2.11 -2.79 -6.43
N ILE A 334 -1.56 -2.04 -5.47
CA ILE A 334 -2.25 -1.67 -4.23
C ILE A 334 -3.30 -0.60 -4.53
N TRP A 335 -4.50 -0.76 -3.99
CA TRP A 335 -5.48 0.31 -3.84
C TRP A 335 -5.19 1.02 -2.51
N GLN A 336 -4.65 2.25 -2.49
CA GLN A 336 -4.28 3.11 -3.63
C GLN A 336 -2.97 3.87 -3.34
N LEU A 337 -2.40 4.56 -4.34
CA LEU A 337 -1.15 5.31 -4.18
C LEU A 337 -1.37 6.53 -3.28
N ASN A 338 -2.21 7.47 -3.72
CA ASN A 338 -2.32 8.82 -3.14
C ASN A 338 -3.71 9.14 -2.58
N GLU A 339 -3.79 10.19 -1.77
CA GLU A 339 -5.05 10.76 -1.29
C GLU A 339 -5.44 12.03 -2.07
N VAL A 340 -6.75 12.24 -2.26
CA VAL A 340 -7.29 13.44 -2.94
C VAL A 340 -7.46 14.65 -1.99
N TRP A 341 -7.47 14.41 -0.68
CA TRP A 341 -7.60 15.41 0.39
C TRP A 341 -7.11 14.85 1.74
N PRO A 342 -6.89 15.67 2.80
CA PRO A 342 -6.45 15.17 4.09
C PRO A 342 -7.57 14.42 4.84
N THR A 343 -7.60 13.09 4.69
CA THR A 343 -8.68 12.22 5.19
C THR A 343 -8.17 10.82 5.57
N GLY A 344 -9.11 9.94 5.93
CA GLY A 344 -8.98 8.50 5.74
C GLY A 344 -9.33 8.07 4.32
N GLY A 345 -8.69 6.99 3.89
CA GLY A 345 -8.62 6.47 2.52
C GLY A 345 -7.85 5.14 2.51
N TRP A 346 -7.24 4.80 1.38
CA TRP A 346 -6.34 3.65 1.27
C TRP A 346 -4.94 4.04 0.78
N GLY A 347 -4.68 5.35 0.67
CA GLY A 347 -3.44 5.87 0.10
C GLY A 347 -2.20 5.36 0.84
N LEU A 348 -1.14 5.08 0.11
CA LEU A 348 0.21 4.84 0.62
C LEU A 348 0.93 6.14 0.98
N ILE A 349 0.54 7.25 0.35
CA ILE A 349 1.01 8.60 0.64
C ILE A 349 -0.16 9.50 1.02
N GLU A 350 0.10 10.43 1.94
CA GLU A 350 -0.88 11.44 2.36
C GLU A 350 -1.13 12.48 1.26
N TYR A 351 -2.08 13.38 1.49
CA TYR A 351 -2.36 14.47 0.56
C TYR A 351 -1.12 15.37 0.34
N GLY A 352 -0.80 15.62 -0.93
CA GLY A 352 0.52 16.12 -1.33
C GLY A 352 0.64 17.62 -1.59
N ARG A 353 -0.36 18.42 -1.19
CA ARG A 353 -0.33 19.86 -1.45
C ARG A 353 0.34 20.62 -0.30
N LYS A 354 1.59 21.04 -0.53
CA LYS A 354 2.40 21.81 0.43
C LYS A 354 1.63 22.95 1.10
N THR A 355 1.66 22.98 2.43
CA THR A 355 1.12 24.07 3.25
C THR A 355 2.22 24.84 3.97
N LYS A 356 1.96 26.11 4.31
CA LYS A 356 2.95 26.97 4.98
C LYS A 356 3.33 26.49 6.39
N ASP A 357 2.40 25.83 7.09
CA ASP A 357 2.61 25.36 8.47
C ASP A 357 3.22 23.95 8.54
N GLY A 358 3.50 23.33 7.39
CA GLY A 358 4.00 21.97 7.26
C GLY A 358 2.99 20.91 7.69
N SER A 359 1.69 21.21 7.67
CA SER A 359 0.63 20.19 7.86
C SER A 359 0.57 19.21 6.68
N GLN A 360 0.87 19.69 5.48
CA GLN A 360 0.97 18.90 4.26
C GLN A 360 2.33 19.20 3.61
N ILE A 361 2.96 18.18 3.04
CA ILE A 361 4.24 18.33 2.33
C ILE A 361 4.07 18.04 0.84
N SER A 362 5.03 18.50 0.04
CA SER A 362 5.02 18.26 -1.41
C SER A 362 5.01 16.75 -1.70
N GLY A 363 4.02 16.27 -2.47
CA GLY A 363 3.91 14.86 -2.83
C GLY A 363 3.42 13.93 -1.72
N GLY A 364 3.20 14.44 -0.50
CA GLY A 364 2.58 13.70 0.60
C GLY A 364 3.59 12.90 1.43
N ARG A 365 3.31 12.78 2.73
CA ARG A 365 4.13 11.93 3.61
C ARG A 365 3.88 10.47 3.28
N TRP A 366 4.94 9.68 3.33
CA TRP A 366 4.83 8.24 3.23
C TRP A 366 4.17 7.69 4.49
N LYS A 367 3.11 6.90 4.31
CA LYS A 367 2.53 6.10 5.38
C LYS A 367 3.44 4.89 5.65
N PRO A 368 3.35 4.23 6.82
CA PRO A 368 4.32 3.22 7.23
C PRO A 368 4.44 2.04 6.25
N LEU A 369 3.34 1.64 5.62
CA LEU A 369 3.33 0.59 4.59
C LEU A 369 4.27 0.90 3.43
N MET A 370 4.34 2.14 2.95
CA MET A 370 5.20 2.54 1.82
C MET A 370 6.69 2.28 2.12
N HIS A 371 7.11 2.47 3.37
CA HIS A 371 8.48 2.15 3.79
C HIS A 371 8.74 0.64 3.82
N LEU A 372 7.76 -0.16 4.25
CA LEU A 372 7.86 -1.61 4.26
C LEU A 372 7.85 -2.22 2.84
N LEU A 373 7.15 -1.59 1.89
CA LEU A 373 7.26 -1.94 0.46
C LEU A 373 8.70 -1.78 -0.02
N LYS A 374 9.30 -0.63 0.25
CA LYS A 374 10.69 -0.31 -0.12
C LYS A 374 11.71 -1.25 0.52
N SER A 375 11.58 -1.52 1.82
CA SER A 375 12.60 -2.27 2.58
C SER A 375 12.44 -3.79 2.50
N SER A 376 11.28 -4.30 2.08
CA SER A 376 11.03 -5.74 2.02
C SER A 376 10.06 -6.18 0.93
N LEU A 377 8.82 -5.70 0.94
CA LEU A 377 7.73 -6.41 0.24
C LEU A 377 7.80 -6.31 -1.29
N PHE A 378 8.37 -5.23 -1.82
CA PHE A 378 8.52 -4.97 -3.25
C PHE A 378 9.95 -5.19 -3.76
N LEU A 379 10.79 -5.89 -3.00
CA LEU A 379 12.09 -6.34 -3.48
C LEU A 379 11.96 -7.52 -4.45
N ASP A 380 12.97 -7.73 -5.29
CA ASP A 380 13.02 -8.87 -6.22
C ASP A 380 13.17 -10.20 -5.48
N GLN A 381 13.91 -10.19 -4.38
CA GLN A 381 13.99 -11.31 -3.44
C GLN A 381 13.29 -10.93 -2.13
N ILE A 382 12.42 -11.81 -1.67
CA ILE A 382 11.68 -11.66 -0.41
C ILE A 382 11.74 -12.96 0.37
N SER A 383 11.81 -12.85 1.70
CA SER A 383 11.56 -13.94 2.62
C SER A 383 10.37 -13.61 3.51
N ALA A 384 9.51 -14.59 3.75
CA ALA A 384 8.42 -14.46 4.71
C ALA A 384 8.12 -15.79 5.40
N CYS A 385 7.51 -15.69 6.58
CA CYS A 385 7.02 -16.83 7.34
C CYS A 385 5.54 -16.67 7.65
N GLY A 386 4.87 -17.79 7.83
CA GLY A 386 3.45 -17.87 8.11
C GLY A 386 3.15 -18.72 9.34
N LYS A 387 1.86 -18.92 9.56
CA LYS A 387 1.33 -19.74 10.64
C LYS A 387 1.98 -21.13 10.63
N GLY A 388 2.40 -21.60 11.82
CA GLY A 388 3.05 -22.90 11.99
C GLY A 388 4.55 -22.92 11.65
N GLY A 389 5.17 -21.76 11.42
CA GLY A 389 6.62 -21.66 11.16
C GLY A 389 7.04 -22.00 9.74
N MET A 390 6.09 -22.19 8.82
CA MET A 390 6.38 -22.41 7.41
C MET A 390 6.87 -21.11 6.79
N CYS A 391 8.00 -21.16 6.08
CA CYS A 391 8.66 -20.01 5.48
C CYS A 391 9.00 -20.27 4.02
N TYR A 392 9.25 -19.19 3.29
CA TYR A 392 9.75 -19.26 1.93
C TYR A 392 10.72 -18.13 1.62
N VAL A 393 11.59 -18.36 0.62
CA VAL A 393 12.30 -17.32 -0.12
C VAL A 393 11.84 -17.36 -1.57
N ARG A 394 11.49 -16.21 -2.12
CA ARG A 394 11.13 -16.05 -3.54
C ARG A 394 12.19 -15.26 -4.27
N ASN A 395 12.48 -15.64 -5.51
CA ASN A 395 13.35 -14.90 -6.41
C ASN A 395 12.59 -14.54 -7.70
N ASP A 396 12.27 -13.26 -7.91
CA ASP A 396 11.70 -12.80 -9.20
C ASP A 396 12.74 -12.38 -10.23
N HIS A 397 14.03 -12.42 -9.87
CA HIS A 397 15.09 -12.18 -10.84
C HIS A 397 15.19 -13.38 -11.81
N PHE A 398 15.81 -13.17 -12.97
CA PHE A 398 15.99 -14.24 -13.96
C PHE A 398 17.17 -15.16 -13.68
N GLU A 399 18.09 -14.71 -12.82
CA GLU A 399 19.30 -15.44 -12.48
C GLU A 399 19.15 -16.18 -11.15
N THR A 400 19.88 -17.28 -11.05
CA THR A 400 20.06 -18.02 -9.81
C THR A 400 20.83 -17.19 -8.78
N VAL A 401 20.40 -17.22 -7.53
CA VAL A 401 21.00 -16.47 -6.42
C VAL A 401 21.35 -17.39 -5.26
N ASN A 402 22.44 -17.08 -4.56
CA ASN A 402 22.72 -17.67 -3.26
C ASN A 402 22.15 -16.75 -2.18
N PHE A 403 21.53 -17.32 -1.16
CA PHE A 403 20.96 -16.51 -0.08
C PHE A 403 21.21 -17.12 1.30
N ILE A 404 21.15 -16.25 2.30
CA ILE A 404 21.19 -16.56 3.72
C ILE A 404 20.00 -15.84 4.35
N VAL A 405 19.13 -16.57 5.03
CA VAL A 405 18.09 -16.01 5.90
C VAL A 405 18.51 -16.22 7.33
N SER A 406 18.78 -15.12 8.04
CA SER A 406 19.07 -15.12 9.47
C SER A 406 17.79 -14.77 10.24
N PHE A 407 17.51 -15.55 11.28
CA PHE A 407 16.37 -15.40 12.16
C PHE A 407 16.86 -15.07 13.55
N GLU A 408 16.21 -14.10 14.19
CA GLU A 408 16.44 -13.74 15.58
C GLU A 408 15.10 -13.81 16.32
N ALA A 409 14.99 -14.71 17.29
CA ALA A 409 13.82 -14.76 18.18
C ALA A 409 14.06 -13.85 19.38
N TRP A 410 13.12 -12.94 19.63
CA TRP A 410 13.22 -11.90 20.64
C TRP A 410 12.11 -11.99 21.68
N ASP A 411 12.49 -11.63 22.90
CA ASP A 411 11.60 -11.18 23.97
C ASP A 411 11.97 -9.74 24.27
N ILE A 412 10.96 -8.86 24.34
CA ILE A 412 11.12 -7.41 24.54
C ILE A 412 11.85 -7.10 25.85
N GLU A 413 11.79 -7.99 26.85
CA GLU A 413 12.51 -7.80 28.11
C GLU A 413 14.03 -8.05 28.00
N HIS A 414 14.49 -8.64 26.91
CA HIS A 414 15.90 -8.97 26.71
C HIS A 414 16.59 -7.94 25.80
N VAL A 415 17.88 -7.70 26.10
CA VAL A 415 18.75 -6.81 25.31
C VAL A 415 19.43 -7.51 24.14
N ALA A 416 19.14 -8.80 23.92
CA ALA A 416 19.71 -9.61 22.85
C ALA A 416 18.70 -10.69 22.41
N PRO A 417 18.83 -11.26 21.19
CA PRO A 417 18.01 -12.38 20.77
C PRO A 417 18.14 -13.56 21.75
N ILE A 418 17.01 -14.22 22.05
CA ILE A 418 17.00 -15.45 22.84
C ILE A 418 17.60 -16.60 22.02
N ARG A 419 17.32 -16.61 20.72
CA ARG A 419 17.81 -17.62 19.77
C ARG A 419 18.10 -17.00 18.42
N THR A 420 19.03 -17.63 17.71
CA THR A 420 19.32 -17.34 16.32
C THR A 420 19.32 -18.62 15.48
N TYR A 421 18.93 -18.50 14.23
CA TYR A 421 18.93 -19.59 13.26
C TYR A 421 19.28 -19.04 11.89
N GLU A 422 20.02 -19.81 11.09
CA GLU A 422 20.34 -19.43 9.72
C GLU A 422 19.95 -20.55 8.78
N TYR A 423 19.35 -20.16 7.66
CA TYR A 423 19.02 -21.04 6.56
C TYR A 423 19.67 -20.52 5.28
N THR A 424 20.39 -21.37 4.58
CA THR A 424 21.14 -21.01 3.38
C THR A 424 20.79 -21.95 2.25
N ASN A 425 20.54 -21.42 1.06
CA ASN A 425 20.33 -22.22 -0.13
C ASN A 425 20.68 -21.43 -1.40
N GLU A 426 20.66 -22.13 -2.52
CA GLU A 426 20.70 -21.58 -3.86
C GLU A 426 19.27 -21.60 -4.45
N LEU A 427 18.87 -20.53 -5.15
CA LEU A 427 17.51 -20.38 -5.68
C LEU A 427 17.51 -19.89 -7.12
N GLU A 428 16.94 -20.68 -8.02
CA GLU A 428 16.81 -20.33 -9.44
C GLU A 428 15.91 -19.10 -9.64
N GLY A 429 16.10 -18.42 -10.77
CA GLY A 429 15.24 -17.29 -11.15
C GLY A 429 13.78 -17.70 -11.35
N GLY A 430 12.84 -16.88 -10.89
CA GLY A 430 11.40 -17.13 -11.01
C GLY A 430 10.88 -18.28 -10.14
N SER A 431 11.60 -18.67 -9.09
CA SER A 431 11.27 -19.82 -8.25
C SER A 431 11.10 -19.47 -6.76
N ILE A 432 10.60 -20.43 -5.97
CA ILE A 432 10.41 -20.30 -4.52
C ILE A 432 11.07 -21.50 -3.83
N ASP A 433 11.90 -21.23 -2.81
CA ASP A 433 12.36 -22.24 -1.85
C ASP A 433 11.49 -22.23 -0.60
N TRP A 434 11.08 -23.42 -0.14
CA TRP A 434 10.22 -23.60 1.03
C TRP A 434 10.95 -24.35 2.12
N PHE A 435 10.88 -23.84 3.34
CA PHE A 435 11.50 -24.45 4.52
C PHE A 435 10.66 -24.18 5.77
N ASP A 436 10.94 -24.90 6.85
CA ASP A 436 10.23 -24.74 8.11
C ASP A 436 11.21 -24.26 9.18
N LEU A 437 10.75 -23.35 10.05
CA LEU A 437 11.52 -22.96 11.23
C LEU A 437 11.67 -24.15 12.19
N PRO A 438 12.81 -24.25 12.90
CA PRO A 438 12.97 -25.21 13.97
C PRO A 438 11.80 -25.15 14.97
N LEU A 439 11.34 -26.31 15.45
CA LEU A 439 10.16 -26.38 16.35
C LEU A 439 10.31 -25.50 17.59
N ASP A 440 11.53 -25.38 18.11
CA ASP A 440 11.80 -24.57 19.29
C ASP A 440 11.62 -23.07 19.03
N PHE A 441 11.82 -22.58 17.79
CA PHE A 441 11.51 -21.20 17.41
C PHE A 441 10.01 -20.86 17.49
N THR A 442 9.13 -21.86 17.36
CA THR A 442 7.67 -21.67 17.26
C THR A 442 6.92 -21.75 18.60
N LEU A 443 7.65 -21.64 19.72
CA LEU A 443 7.09 -21.81 21.07
C LEU A 443 6.83 -20.45 21.74
N GLU A 444 5.54 -20.16 21.95
CA GLU A 444 4.96 -19.13 22.82
C GLU A 444 5.20 -17.65 22.45
N THR A 445 4.37 -17.11 21.55
CA THR A 445 4.08 -15.65 21.43
C THR A 445 5.33 -14.77 21.30
N GLN A 446 6.33 -15.24 20.54
CA GLN A 446 7.60 -14.55 20.37
C GLN A 446 7.52 -13.53 19.22
N ILE A 447 8.46 -12.58 19.24
CA ILE A 447 8.72 -11.70 18.10
C ILE A 447 9.91 -12.29 17.37
N ILE A 448 9.74 -12.60 16.09
CA ILE A 448 10.83 -13.15 15.28
C ILE A 448 11.21 -12.10 14.24
N LEU A 449 12.44 -11.60 14.34
CA LEU A 449 13.02 -10.78 13.28
C LEU A 449 13.58 -11.71 12.21
N ILE A 450 13.25 -11.41 10.96
CA ILE A 450 13.72 -12.13 9.78
C ILE A 450 14.59 -11.17 8.98
N GLN A 451 15.86 -11.52 8.81
CA GLN A 451 16.78 -10.80 7.96
C GLN A 451 17.18 -11.71 6.81
N LEU A 452 16.79 -11.34 5.59
CA LEU A 452 17.26 -11.99 4.37
C LEU A 452 18.46 -11.22 3.83
N LYS A 453 19.60 -11.89 3.71
CA LYS A 453 20.78 -11.42 3.00
C LYS A 453 20.94 -12.23 1.72
N VAL A 454 20.88 -11.57 0.58
CA VAL A 454 21.10 -12.21 -0.73
C VAL A 454 22.50 -11.90 -1.20
N GLN A 455 23.25 -12.96 -1.53
CA GLN A 455 24.54 -12.83 -2.18
C GLN A 455 24.35 -12.93 -3.70
N LEU A 456 24.32 -11.78 -4.36
CA LEU A 456 24.25 -11.70 -5.80
C LEU A 456 25.63 -11.91 -6.45
N PRO A 457 25.69 -12.54 -7.64
CA PRO A 457 26.89 -12.54 -8.48
C PRO A 457 27.37 -11.12 -8.78
N SER A 458 28.68 -10.91 -8.82
CA SER A 458 29.30 -9.59 -9.01
C SER A 458 28.92 -8.90 -10.33
N SER A 459 28.48 -9.68 -11.33
CA SER A 459 28.07 -9.22 -12.67
C SER A 459 26.69 -8.55 -12.71
N LEU A 460 25.85 -8.77 -11.70
CA LEU A 460 24.49 -8.20 -11.60
C LEU A 460 24.42 -6.93 -10.74
N VAL A 461 25.55 -6.33 -10.40
CA VAL A 461 25.62 -5.25 -9.41
C VAL A 461 25.44 -3.88 -10.07
N PRO A 462 24.21 -3.35 -10.02
CA PRO A 462 24.05 -1.93 -9.72
C PRO A 462 23.02 -1.61 -8.61
N PHE A 463 22.31 -2.59 -8.04
CA PHE A 463 21.21 -2.31 -7.09
C PHE A 463 21.57 -2.53 -5.61
N ASP A 464 21.09 -1.60 -4.76
CA ASP A 464 21.37 -1.45 -3.32
C ASP A 464 20.61 -2.46 -2.42
N HIS A 465 20.01 -3.50 -3.01
CA HIS A 465 19.01 -4.36 -2.36
C HIS A 465 19.54 -5.72 -1.89
N ARG A 466 20.76 -5.75 -1.30
CA ARG A 466 21.35 -7.02 -0.84
C ARG A 466 20.74 -7.56 0.45
N VAL A 467 20.06 -6.71 1.22
CA VAL A 467 19.51 -7.07 2.53
C VAL A 467 18.08 -6.57 2.62
N SER A 468 17.16 -7.50 2.89
CA SER A 468 15.80 -7.21 3.32
C SER A 468 15.70 -7.53 4.80
N GLU A 469 15.09 -6.64 5.56
CA GLU A 469 14.73 -6.90 6.95
C GLU A 469 13.22 -6.81 7.10
N THR A 470 12.62 -7.81 7.74
CA THR A 470 11.18 -7.84 8.01
C THR A 470 10.92 -8.50 9.35
N ILE A 471 9.72 -8.28 9.87
CA ILE A 471 9.29 -8.85 11.14
C ILE A 471 8.22 -9.91 10.91
N PHE A 472 8.39 -11.05 11.56
CA PHE A 472 7.37 -12.06 11.70
C PHE A 472 6.80 -12.01 13.11
N LEU A 473 5.51 -11.71 13.17
CA LEU A 473 4.75 -11.77 14.41
C LEU A 473 3.98 -13.08 14.42
N GLU A 474 4.24 -13.92 15.43
CA GLU A 474 3.51 -15.18 15.61
C GLU A 474 2.03 -14.96 15.95
N ASP A 475 1.70 -13.76 16.42
CA ASP A 475 0.33 -13.37 16.74
C ASP A 475 0.11 -11.85 16.60
N MET A 476 -1.14 -11.41 16.72
CA MET A 476 -1.54 -10.00 16.72
C MET A 476 -0.88 -9.25 17.90
N PRO A 477 -0.59 -7.94 17.77
CA PRO A 477 0.02 -7.13 18.82
C PRO A 477 -0.61 -7.31 20.22
N LYS A 478 -1.94 -7.34 20.32
CA LYS A 478 -2.63 -7.53 21.61
C LYS A 478 -2.38 -8.87 22.33
N ARG A 479 -1.83 -9.86 21.63
CA ARG A 479 -1.52 -11.21 22.16
C ARG A 479 -0.02 -11.47 22.30
N LEU A 480 0.84 -10.56 21.85
CA LEU A 480 2.29 -10.70 22.05
C LEU A 480 2.66 -10.40 23.51
N LYS A 481 3.50 -11.25 24.09
CA LYS A 481 4.02 -11.06 25.46
C LYS A 481 5.08 -9.96 25.47
N GLY A 482 5.21 -9.24 26.59
CA GLY A 482 6.27 -8.26 26.80
C GLY A 482 6.04 -6.88 26.14
N LEU A 483 5.09 -6.76 25.21
CA LEU A 483 4.73 -5.45 24.62
C LEU A 483 4.15 -4.46 25.63
N GLN A 484 3.77 -4.90 26.83
CA GLN A 484 3.29 -4.01 27.88
C GLN A 484 4.41 -3.27 28.61
N SER A 485 5.66 -3.68 28.42
CA SER A 485 6.78 -3.04 29.08
C SER A 485 7.15 -1.73 28.41
N PRO A 486 7.48 -0.68 29.18
CA PRO A 486 7.97 0.57 28.62
C PRO A 486 9.24 0.33 27.82
N VAL A 487 9.28 0.86 26.61
CA VAL A 487 10.46 0.95 25.76
C VAL A 487 10.77 2.42 25.57
N ASN A 488 12.00 2.82 25.83
CA ASN A 488 12.45 4.19 25.64
C ASN A 488 13.29 4.28 24.38
N ILE A 489 12.99 5.27 23.54
CA ILE A 489 13.81 5.62 22.38
C ILE A 489 14.39 7.02 22.63
N GLU A 490 15.71 7.11 22.60
CA GLU A 490 16.45 8.37 22.73
C GLU A 490 16.88 8.88 21.36
N ILE A 491 16.68 10.17 21.10
CA ILE A 491 17.28 10.86 19.97
C ILE A 491 18.65 11.36 20.42
N LEU A 492 19.72 10.71 19.97
CA LEU A 492 21.09 11.02 20.34
C LEU A 492 21.60 12.29 19.66
N ASP A 493 21.27 12.47 18.37
CA ASP A 493 21.67 13.66 17.61
C ASP A 493 20.77 13.89 16.38
N ILE A 494 20.71 15.16 15.94
CA ILE A 494 20.13 15.56 14.66
C ILE A 494 21.03 16.63 14.02
N TYR A 495 21.55 16.36 12.83
CA TYR A 495 22.44 17.29 12.11
C TYR A 495 22.22 17.29 10.60
N GLU A 496 22.59 18.39 9.95
CA GLU A 496 22.60 18.49 8.49
C GLU A 496 23.80 17.75 7.92
N THR A 497 23.56 16.99 6.86
CA THR A 497 24.57 16.26 6.11
C THR A 497 25.15 17.11 4.97
N ASN A 498 26.30 16.72 4.44
CA ASN A 498 27.02 17.51 3.42
C ASN A 498 26.24 17.69 2.10
N ASN A 499 25.21 16.88 1.84
CA ASN A 499 24.38 16.94 0.63
C ASN A 499 23.02 17.66 0.87
N GLY A 500 22.81 18.27 2.03
CA GLY A 500 21.59 19.01 2.36
C GLY A 500 20.46 18.15 2.94
N ASP A 501 20.67 16.86 3.17
CA ASP A 501 19.75 16.00 3.92
C ASP A 501 19.97 16.19 5.44
N ALA A 502 19.10 15.63 6.28
CA ALA A 502 19.29 15.63 7.73
C ALA A 502 19.40 14.22 8.30
N ALA A 503 20.44 13.96 9.11
CA ALA A 503 20.62 12.71 9.84
C ALA A 503 19.98 12.78 11.22
N ILE A 504 19.35 11.68 11.64
CA ILE A 504 18.74 11.46 12.95
C ILE A 504 19.35 10.19 13.53
N ILE A 505 19.95 10.28 14.71
CA ILE A 505 20.53 9.13 15.41
C ILE A 505 19.61 8.74 16.57
N LEU A 506 19.19 7.47 16.56
CA LEU A 506 18.27 6.91 17.55
C LEU A 506 18.94 5.74 18.27
N ALA A 507 18.64 5.59 19.56
CA ALA A 507 18.97 4.41 20.35
C ALA A 507 17.76 3.97 21.16
N SER A 508 17.68 2.67 21.49
CA SER A 508 16.65 2.15 22.39
C SER A 508 17.24 1.30 23.49
N ASP A 509 16.57 1.29 24.64
CA ASP A 509 16.91 0.44 25.79
C ASP A 509 16.42 -1.00 25.63
N LYS A 510 15.40 -1.22 24.80
CA LYS A 510 14.76 -2.51 24.49
C LYS A 510 14.48 -2.63 23.00
N LEU A 511 14.00 -3.79 22.55
CA LEU A 511 13.52 -3.94 21.18
C LEU A 511 12.25 -3.10 20.97
N ALA A 512 12.33 -2.06 20.14
CA ALA A 512 11.17 -1.27 19.72
C ALA A 512 10.65 -1.74 18.35
N LEU A 513 9.34 -1.97 18.25
CA LEU A 513 8.70 -2.43 17.01
C LEU A 513 7.91 -1.32 16.33
N PHE A 514 7.93 -1.30 14.99
CA PHE A 514 7.20 -0.35 14.15
C PHE A 514 7.48 1.12 14.53
N VAL A 515 8.75 1.43 14.75
CA VAL A 515 9.20 2.79 15.07
C VAL A 515 8.84 3.72 13.91
N LEU A 516 8.03 4.72 14.21
CA LEU A 516 7.52 5.71 13.27
C LEU A 516 8.06 7.10 13.61
N LEU A 517 8.79 7.68 12.67
CA LEU A 517 9.24 9.07 12.69
C LEU A 517 8.22 9.92 11.91
N THR A 518 7.76 11.00 12.53
CA THR A 518 6.86 11.97 11.89
C THR A 518 7.38 13.39 12.13
N THR A 519 7.31 14.25 11.11
CA THR A 519 7.78 15.64 11.20
C THR A 519 6.98 16.56 10.26
N ARG A 520 7.09 17.87 10.49
CA ARG A 520 6.58 18.91 9.59
C ARG A 520 7.63 19.41 8.59
N ALA A 521 8.88 18.99 8.72
CA ALA A 521 9.91 19.28 7.74
C ALA A 521 9.60 18.56 6.40
N GLU A 522 9.92 19.20 5.28
CA GLU A 522 9.82 18.57 3.96
C GLU A 522 10.89 17.48 3.83
N GLY A 523 10.50 16.30 3.38
CA GLY A 523 11.43 15.22 3.11
C GLY A 523 10.78 13.84 3.15
N ILE A 524 11.57 12.83 2.74
CA ILE A 524 11.21 11.41 2.87
C ILE A 524 12.27 10.74 3.73
N PHE A 525 11.84 10.02 4.77
CA PHE A 525 12.77 9.24 5.59
C PHE A 525 13.35 8.08 4.78
N SER A 526 14.67 7.87 4.90
CA SER A 526 15.40 6.77 4.25
C SER A 526 14.86 5.42 4.69
N ASP A 527 14.44 5.33 5.95
CA ASP A 527 13.82 4.19 6.61
C ASP A 527 12.80 4.69 7.64
N ASN A 528 11.67 3.98 7.78
CA ASN A 528 10.62 4.27 8.74
C ASN A 528 9.77 3.02 8.94
N CYS A 529 8.95 2.94 9.98
CA CYS A 529 8.23 1.69 10.33
C CYS A 529 9.18 0.51 10.58
N PHE A 530 10.39 0.79 11.05
CA PHE A 530 11.43 -0.21 11.29
C PHE A 530 11.35 -0.76 12.72
N PHE A 531 12.15 -1.77 13.01
CA PHE A 531 12.45 -2.17 14.38
C PHE A 531 13.79 -1.59 14.80
N LEU A 532 13.93 -1.29 16.09
CA LEU A 532 15.15 -0.75 16.68
C LEU A 532 15.65 -1.72 17.73
N ARG A 533 16.78 -2.37 17.45
CA ARG A 533 17.45 -3.27 18.41
C ARG A 533 18.04 -2.45 19.55
N PRO A 534 18.04 -2.97 20.78
CA PRO A 534 18.77 -2.35 21.88
C PRO A 534 20.28 -2.41 21.62
N LEU A 535 21.03 -1.49 22.23
CA LEU A 535 22.50 -1.40 22.14
C LEU A 535 23.06 -1.05 20.74
N GLU A 536 22.19 -0.82 19.75
CA GLU A 536 22.56 -0.38 18.41
C GLU A 536 22.04 1.04 18.14
N ASN A 537 22.89 1.89 17.57
CA ASN A 537 22.47 3.19 17.09
C ASN A 537 21.93 3.07 15.66
N LYS A 538 20.68 3.47 15.44
CA LYS A 538 20.09 3.56 14.11
C LYS A 538 20.22 4.98 13.59
N ILE A 539 20.73 5.11 12.37
CA ILE A 539 20.78 6.38 11.65
C ILE A 539 19.66 6.38 10.61
N VAL A 540 18.80 7.39 10.66
CA VAL A 540 17.76 7.63 9.66
C VAL A 540 18.03 8.98 9.00
N ILE A 541 18.00 9.02 7.67
CA ILE A 541 18.19 10.24 6.90
C ILE A 541 16.83 10.76 6.45
N LEU A 542 16.48 11.99 6.79
CA LEU A 542 15.41 12.72 6.12
C LEU A 542 15.97 13.30 4.83
N GLN A 543 15.57 12.73 3.70
CA GLN A 543 16.05 13.11 2.38
C GLN A 543 15.26 14.29 1.84
N SER A 544 15.95 15.29 1.31
CA SER A 544 15.33 16.43 0.64
C SER A 544 14.50 15.99 -0.56
N LEU A 545 13.31 16.58 -0.73
CA LEU A 545 12.45 16.36 -1.90
C LEU A 545 12.97 17.10 -3.13
N GLU A 546 13.74 18.17 -2.92
CA GLU A 546 14.28 18.98 -4.01
C GLU A 546 15.72 18.53 -4.31
N LYS A 547 16.04 18.26 -5.58
CA LYS A 547 17.36 17.78 -6.03
C LYS A 547 18.56 18.65 -5.60
N ARG A 548 18.30 19.89 -5.17
CA ARG A 548 19.30 20.84 -4.63
C ARG A 548 18.80 21.59 -3.39
N GLY A 549 17.72 21.14 -2.76
CA GLY A 549 17.17 21.78 -1.57
C GLY A 549 17.79 21.21 -0.30
N THR A 550 17.73 21.98 0.77
CA THR A 550 18.21 21.60 2.10
C THR A 550 17.03 21.33 3.03
N VAL A 551 17.10 20.26 3.81
CA VAL A 551 16.14 19.99 4.87
C VAL A 551 16.24 21.07 5.94
N ASN A 552 15.09 21.62 6.36
CA ASN A 552 15.06 22.56 7.47
C ASN A 552 15.24 21.80 8.81
N VAL A 553 16.49 21.72 9.28
CA VAL A 553 16.87 21.01 10.51
C VAL A 553 16.23 21.63 11.76
N GLU A 554 15.98 22.93 11.78
CA GLU A 554 15.30 23.58 12.91
C GLU A 554 13.85 23.11 13.03
N VAL A 555 13.13 23.06 11.91
CA VAL A 555 11.76 22.53 11.86
C VAL A 555 11.76 21.04 12.20
N LEU A 556 12.74 20.28 11.69
CA LEU A 556 12.88 18.86 12.05
C LEU A 556 13.03 18.68 13.56
N LYS A 557 14.00 19.34 14.19
CA LYS A 557 14.24 19.29 15.64
C LYS A 557 13.01 19.71 16.45
N ALA A 558 12.29 20.74 16.02
CA ALA A 558 11.12 21.26 16.74
C ALA A 558 9.86 20.40 16.59
N THR A 559 9.83 19.45 15.65
CA THR A 559 8.58 18.77 15.25
C THR A 559 8.69 17.27 15.08
N LEU A 560 9.89 16.71 15.17
CA LEU A 560 10.11 15.28 15.13
C LEU A 560 9.39 14.61 16.30
N ARG A 561 8.51 13.67 15.96
CA ARG A 561 7.86 12.76 16.89
C ARG A 561 8.33 11.34 16.57
N VAL A 562 8.66 10.59 17.61
CA VAL A 562 9.03 9.17 17.53
C VAL A 562 7.94 8.38 18.24
N GLU A 563 7.31 7.45 17.54
CA GLU A 563 6.25 6.57 18.03
C GLU A 563 6.68 5.12 17.82
N HIS A 564 6.19 4.19 18.64
CA HIS A 564 6.46 2.76 18.45
C HIS A 564 5.34 1.93 19.10
N LEU A 565 5.28 0.64 18.78
CA LEU A 565 4.16 -0.22 19.17
C LEU A 565 3.97 -0.30 20.69
N GLY A 566 5.07 -0.48 21.43
CA GLY A 566 5.06 -0.59 22.89
C GLY A 566 4.47 0.63 23.61
N LEU A 567 4.61 1.84 23.04
CA LEU A 567 4.07 3.08 23.62
C LEU A 567 2.55 3.01 23.82
N TYR A 568 1.86 2.32 22.93
CA TYR A 568 0.40 2.32 22.88
C TYR A 568 -0.24 1.00 23.31
N VAL A 569 0.49 -0.12 23.26
CA VAL A 569 0.02 -1.42 23.76
C VAL A 569 0.20 -1.55 25.28
N ALA A 570 1.21 -0.89 25.89
CA ALA A 570 1.43 -0.86 27.34
C ALA A 570 0.31 -0.19 28.15
N SER A 571 -0.46 0.68 27.51
CA SER A 571 -1.45 1.54 28.18
C SER A 571 -2.81 0.88 28.49
N ALA A 572 -3.01 -0.40 28.16
CA ALA A 572 -4.20 -1.16 28.61
C ALA A 572 -4.25 -1.34 30.14
N GLY A 573 -3.19 -0.95 30.86
CA GLY A 573 -3.21 -0.72 32.31
C GLY A 573 -2.79 0.71 32.66
N LYS A 574 -3.77 1.62 32.77
CA LYS A 574 -3.67 2.97 33.38
C LYS A 574 -2.55 3.88 32.85
N VAL A 575 -2.94 4.82 31.98
CA VAL A 575 -2.13 5.99 31.61
C VAL A 575 -1.87 6.85 32.85
N ASN A 576 -0.61 7.02 33.23
CA ASN A 576 -0.17 8.17 34.00
C ASN A 576 0.18 9.28 33.01
N GLU A 577 -0.55 10.39 33.09
CA GLU A 577 -0.18 11.66 32.47
C GLU A 577 1.14 12.17 33.07
N ALA A 578 2.25 12.08 32.33
CA ALA A 578 3.37 13.03 32.38
C ALA A 578 4.56 12.56 31.50
N ARG A 579 4.70 13.14 30.30
CA ARG A 579 5.84 13.98 29.86
C ARG A 579 5.78 14.26 28.36
#